data_AF-A0A1H1LFL2-F1
#
_entry.id   AF-A0A1H1LFL2-F1
#
_cell.length_a   1.000
_cell.length_b   1.000
_cell.length_c   1.000
_cell.angle_alpha   90.00
_cell.angle_beta   90.00
_cell.angle_gamma   90.00
#
_symmetry.space_group_name_H-M   'P 1'
#
loop_
_entity.id
_entity.type
_entity.pdbx_description
1 polymer ?
#
loop_
_entity_poly.entity_id
_entity_poly.type
_entity_poly.pdbx_seq_one_letter_code
_entity_poly.pdbx_strand_id
1 'polypeptide(L)'
;MNGDLPPEVVEAIKHFQERAEKAIALEDFLKNTEFPQIIDFNDLPSLEERAKIYIKIAQARYAAGDISEHELAFHRCYAIEVQIHEARWSNGQYENILGPISKRMRVVEKSHGLSDDEYWPILEAPDEYKELSKEYDLAMEQKLLEAFSEFGADDLKDLYLNDPDEFYKLHDAGRVAVFQKDEQAKLKSIAIYYENEAGACEEAGSFLAAAVMLGSAIETRLILTCLENEVHVRKTLEILGLTNRLLKSKNPLTWTLDTLIKVCSAAGWIPNYDTGEYTFSGQAMMEFLKASRNQVHPKIKVKNKGLVVGEEQFKDIKFAHQLLSSTLNWPNKPRQKDADKAGASA
;
A
#
# COMPACT_ATOMS: atom_id res chain seq x y z
N MET A 1 -9.91 42.27 27.95
CA MET A 1 -9.92 42.19 26.47
C MET A 1 -10.85 41.05 26.11
N ASN A 2 -12.15 41.35 25.97
CA ASN A 2 -13.13 40.39 25.44
C ASN A 2 -13.28 40.71 23.96
N GLY A 3 -12.27 40.34 23.17
CA GLY A 3 -12.39 40.34 21.72
C GLY A 3 -12.84 38.95 21.31
N ASP A 4 -13.97 38.86 20.62
CA ASP A 4 -14.41 37.60 20.03
C ASP A 4 -13.28 37.04 19.16
N LEU A 5 -13.01 35.74 19.33
CA LEU A 5 -12.00 35.04 18.54
C LEU A 5 -12.37 35.11 17.05
N PRO A 6 -11.39 35.15 16.14
CA PRO A 6 -11.66 35.06 14.71
C PRO A 6 -12.48 33.79 14.38
N PRO A 7 -13.41 33.84 13.41
CA PRO A 7 -14.25 32.68 13.07
C PRO A 7 -13.46 31.40 12.77
N GLU A 8 -12.34 31.51 12.06
CA GLU A 8 -11.43 30.39 11.75
C GLU A 8 -10.84 29.74 13.01
N VAL A 9 -10.55 30.55 14.05
CA VAL A 9 -10.04 30.05 15.33
C VAL A 9 -11.14 29.34 16.11
N VAL A 10 -12.37 29.86 16.07
CA VAL A 10 -13.54 29.21 16.68
C VAL A 10 -13.82 27.87 16.02
N GLU A 11 -13.78 27.81 14.69
CA GLU A 11 -13.96 26.58 13.91
C GLU A 11 -12.87 25.55 14.22
N ALA A 12 -11.60 25.97 14.28
CA ALA A 12 -10.49 25.09 14.64
C ALA A 12 -10.64 24.53 16.07
N ILE A 13 -11.00 25.37 17.05
CA ILE A 13 -11.26 24.92 18.43
C ILE A 13 -12.40 23.91 18.45
N LYS A 14 -13.49 24.18 17.73
CA LYS A 14 -14.64 23.27 17.62
C LYS A 14 -14.22 21.92 17.03
N HIS A 15 -13.41 21.90 15.97
CA HIS A 15 -12.87 20.66 15.41
C HIS A 15 -12.10 19.84 16.44
N PHE A 16 -11.19 20.47 17.21
CA PHE A 16 -10.41 19.76 18.23
C PHE A 16 -11.27 19.29 19.40
N GLN A 17 -12.29 20.06 19.80
CA GLN A 17 -13.26 19.65 20.82
C GLN A 17 -14.05 18.43 20.37
N GLU A 18 -14.60 18.44 19.15
CA GLU A 18 -15.31 17.29 18.58
C GLU A 18 -14.41 16.05 18.50
N ARG A 19 -13.12 16.22 18.16
CA ARG A 19 -12.15 15.11 18.15
C ARG A 19 -11.91 14.55 19.56
N ALA A 20 -11.72 15.41 20.56
CA ALA A 20 -11.52 14.99 21.94
C ALA A 20 -12.74 14.26 22.50
N GLU A 21 -13.95 14.75 22.22
CA GLU A 21 -15.21 14.10 22.61
C GLU A 21 -15.34 12.70 21.99
N LYS A 22 -15.01 12.53 20.70
CA LYS A 22 -15.02 11.23 20.03
C LYS A 22 -13.98 10.27 20.59
N ALA A 23 -12.79 10.76 20.97
CA ALA A 23 -11.75 9.95 21.60
C ALA A 23 -12.17 9.46 23.00
N ILE A 24 -12.80 10.32 23.81
CA ILE A 24 -13.36 9.93 25.12
C ILE A 24 -14.46 8.88 24.94
N ALA A 25 -15.38 9.12 23.99
CA ALA A 25 -16.46 8.17 23.70
C ALA A 25 -15.93 6.82 23.20
N LEU A 26 -14.85 6.80 22.42
CA LEU A 26 -14.17 5.57 22.02
C LEU A 26 -13.59 4.83 23.23
N GLU A 27 -12.89 5.53 24.12
CA GLU A 27 -12.32 4.92 25.33
C GLU A 27 -13.41 4.28 26.20
N ASP A 28 -14.52 5.00 26.41
CA ASP A 28 -15.68 4.49 27.15
C ASP A 28 -16.33 3.30 26.42
N PHE A 29 -16.46 3.38 25.09
CA PHE A 29 -16.99 2.27 24.29
C PHE A 29 -16.11 1.03 24.42
N LEU A 30 -14.79 1.16 24.30
CA LEU A 30 -13.85 0.03 24.42
C LEU A 30 -13.83 -0.58 25.83
N LYS A 31 -13.97 0.22 26.89
CA LYS A 31 -14.04 -0.28 28.28
C LYS A 31 -15.30 -1.09 28.55
N ASN A 32 -16.42 -0.70 27.94
CA ASN A 32 -17.74 -1.29 28.20
C ASN A 32 -18.14 -2.34 27.15
N THR A 33 -17.34 -2.55 26.11
CA THR A 33 -17.61 -3.54 25.07
C THR A 33 -16.83 -4.81 25.35
N GLU A 34 -17.53 -5.90 25.66
CA GLU A 34 -16.92 -7.23 25.65
C GLU A 34 -16.71 -7.68 24.21
N PHE A 35 -15.46 -7.93 23.85
CA PHE A 35 -15.13 -8.48 22.54
C PHE A 35 -14.92 -9.99 22.68
N PRO A 36 -15.74 -10.84 22.00
CA PRO A 36 -15.59 -12.29 22.09
C PRO A 36 -14.17 -12.72 21.73
N GLN A 37 -13.53 -13.56 22.54
CA GLN A 37 -12.14 -13.97 22.29
C GLN A 37 -12.05 -15.20 21.38
N ILE A 38 -13.05 -16.07 21.45
CA ILE A 38 -13.15 -17.28 20.64
C ILE A 38 -14.17 -17.03 19.54
N ILE A 39 -13.80 -17.37 18.30
CA ILE A 39 -14.66 -17.25 17.13
C ILE A 39 -15.12 -18.67 16.76
N ASP A 40 -16.42 -18.92 16.82
CA ASP A 40 -17.03 -20.09 16.20
C ASP A 40 -17.60 -19.67 14.85
N PHE A 41 -16.96 -20.12 13.77
CA PHE A 41 -17.40 -19.82 12.41
C PHE A 41 -18.67 -20.57 11.99
N ASN A 42 -19.17 -21.51 12.80
CA ASN A 42 -20.43 -22.20 12.55
C ASN A 42 -21.62 -21.51 13.22
N ASP A 43 -21.39 -20.68 14.24
CA ASP A 43 -22.42 -19.89 14.92
C ASP A 43 -22.59 -18.54 14.23
N LEU A 44 -23.28 -18.55 13.07
CA LEU A 44 -23.48 -17.37 12.24
C LEU A 44 -24.10 -16.18 12.99
N PRO A 45 -25.15 -16.33 13.83
CA PRO A 45 -25.70 -15.22 14.60
C PRO A 45 -24.66 -14.51 15.48
N SER A 46 -23.85 -15.27 16.22
CA SER A 46 -22.79 -14.70 17.06
C SER A 46 -21.69 -14.02 16.24
N LEU A 47 -21.37 -14.58 15.06
CA LEU A 47 -20.40 -14.01 14.14
C LEU A 47 -20.88 -12.69 13.54
N GLU A 48 -22.16 -12.59 13.18
CA GLU A 48 -22.80 -11.36 12.70
C GLU A 48 -22.81 -10.27 13.75
N GLU A 49 -23.14 -10.60 15.00
CA GLU A 49 -23.08 -9.64 16.12
C GLU A 49 -21.65 -9.14 16.33
N ARG A 50 -20.68 -10.05 16.32
CA ARG A 50 -19.25 -9.71 16.40
C ARG A 50 -18.81 -8.78 15.28
N ALA A 51 -19.15 -9.10 14.02
CA ALA A 51 -18.78 -8.27 12.87
C ALA A 51 -19.37 -6.85 12.99
N LYS A 52 -20.62 -6.73 13.45
CA LYS A 52 -21.25 -5.43 13.75
C LYS A 52 -20.48 -4.65 14.81
N ILE A 53 -20.05 -5.31 15.90
CA ILE A 53 -19.23 -4.67 16.94
C ILE A 53 -17.87 -4.24 16.38
N TYR A 54 -17.22 -5.11 15.60
CA TYR A 54 -15.92 -4.84 15.00
C TYR A 54 -15.96 -3.62 14.06
N ILE A 55 -16.97 -3.52 13.20
CA ILE A 55 -17.19 -2.37 12.32
C ILE A 55 -17.43 -1.10 13.14
N LYS A 56 -18.26 -1.17 14.20
CA LYS A 56 -18.50 -0.03 15.09
C LYS A 56 -17.23 0.46 15.77
N ILE A 57 -16.36 -0.46 16.21
CA ILE A 57 -15.06 -0.09 16.79
C ILE A 57 -14.20 0.61 15.74
N ALA A 58 -14.11 0.09 14.51
CA ALA A 58 -13.35 0.73 13.44
C ALA A 58 -13.88 2.14 13.11
N GLN A 59 -15.19 2.30 13.01
CA GLN A 59 -15.83 3.61 12.81
C GLN A 59 -15.53 4.59 13.94
N ALA A 60 -15.60 4.14 15.19
CA ALA A 60 -15.29 4.96 16.36
C ALA A 60 -13.80 5.39 16.37
N ARG A 61 -12.88 4.47 16.04
CA ARG A 61 -11.44 4.77 15.88
C ARG A 61 -11.19 5.81 14.78
N TYR A 62 -11.85 5.67 13.63
CA TYR A 62 -11.74 6.65 12.54
C TYR A 62 -12.27 8.03 12.97
N ALA A 63 -13.44 8.07 13.62
CA ALA A 63 -14.04 9.29 14.12
C ALA A 63 -13.14 10.00 15.17
N ALA A 64 -12.49 9.24 16.04
CA ALA A 64 -11.50 9.74 17.00
C ALA A 64 -10.19 10.19 16.34
N GLY A 65 -9.85 9.62 15.18
CA GLY A 65 -8.62 9.97 14.43
C GLY A 65 -7.47 9.02 14.63
N ASP A 66 -7.75 7.87 15.23
CA ASP A 66 -6.76 6.84 15.54
C ASP A 66 -6.35 6.03 14.31
N ILE A 67 -7.19 6.01 13.27
CA ILE A 67 -6.95 5.29 12.02
C ILE A 67 -7.34 6.13 10.81
N SER A 68 -6.73 5.82 9.67
CA SER A 68 -7.05 6.41 8.37
C SER A 68 -8.33 5.83 7.76
N GLU A 69 -8.85 6.49 6.72
CA GLU A 69 -9.93 5.98 5.87
C GLU A 69 -9.57 4.64 5.20
N HIS A 70 -8.29 4.44 4.88
CA HIS A 70 -7.77 3.18 4.32
C HIS A 70 -7.91 2.03 5.32
N GLU A 71 -7.51 2.24 6.58
CA GLU A 71 -7.69 1.27 7.66
C GLU A 71 -9.16 1.03 7.99
N LEU A 72 -10.01 2.07 7.96
CA LEU A 72 -11.45 1.92 8.14
C LEU A 72 -12.06 1.03 7.06
N ALA A 73 -11.75 1.31 5.79
CA ALA A 73 -12.21 0.52 4.65
C ALA A 73 -11.80 -0.94 4.82
N PHE A 74 -10.52 -1.17 5.15
CA PHE A 74 -10.01 -2.51 5.38
C PHE A 74 -10.73 -3.25 6.52
N HIS A 75 -10.94 -2.61 7.67
CA HIS A 75 -11.64 -3.27 8.79
C HIS A 75 -13.09 -3.63 8.43
N ARG A 76 -13.76 -2.81 7.60
CA ARG A 76 -15.12 -3.10 7.12
C ARG A 76 -15.13 -4.25 6.13
N CYS A 77 -14.26 -4.22 5.11
CA CYS A 77 -14.07 -5.32 4.17
C CYS A 77 -13.73 -6.63 4.90
N TYR A 78 -12.76 -6.62 5.81
CA TYR A 78 -12.37 -7.81 6.57
C TYR A 78 -13.53 -8.42 7.37
N ALA A 79 -14.36 -7.59 8.00
CA ALA A 79 -15.54 -8.10 8.69
C ALA A 79 -16.56 -8.69 7.71
N ILE A 80 -16.81 -8.02 6.59
CA ILE A 80 -17.87 -8.41 5.65
C ILE A 80 -17.43 -9.59 4.77
N GLU A 81 -16.29 -9.50 4.11
CA GLU A 81 -15.74 -10.53 3.21
C GLU A 81 -15.33 -11.77 3.99
N VAL A 82 -14.42 -11.62 4.96
CA VAL A 82 -13.76 -12.77 5.61
C VAL A 82 -14.59 -13.33 6.76
N GLN A 83 -15.16 -12.49 7.62
CA GLN A 83 -15.92 -13.03 8.77
C GLN A 83 -17.33 -13.45 8.37
N ILE A 84 -18.02 -12.70 7.52
CA ILE A 84 -19.45 -12.96 7.25
C ILE A 84 -19.68 -13.70 5.94
N HIS A 85 -19.17 -13.17 4.83
CA HIS A 85 -19.48 -13.70 3.51
C HIS A 85 -18.89 -15.10 3.32
N GLU A 86 -17.62 -15.30 3.64
CA GLU A 86 -16.97 -16.62 3.61
C GLU A 86 -17.62 -17.63 4.59
N ALA A 87 -18.00 -17.20 5.79
CA ALA A 87 -18.66 -18.06 6.76
C ALA A 87 -20.05 -18.49 6.29
N ARG A 88 -20.87 -17.56 5.77
CA ARG A 88 -22.19 -17.86 5.20
C ARG A 88 -22.07 -18.84 4.04
N TRP A 89 -21.09 -18.65 3.16
CA TRP A 89 -20.82 -19.59 2.07
C TRP A 89 -20.44 -20.98 2.60
N SER A 90 -19.47 -21.05 3.51
CA SER A 90 -18.98 -22.32 4.08
C SER A 90 -20.06 -23.09 4.86
N ASN A 91 -21.02 -22.37 5.46
CA ASN A 91 -22.16 -22.94 6.18
C ASN A 91 -23.38 -23.20 5.27
N GLY A 92 -23.24 -23.07 3.95
CA GLY A 92 -24.29 -23.41 2.98
C GLY A 92 -25.46 -22.42 2.91
N GLN A 93 -25.34 -21.20 3.46
CA GLN A 93 -26.41 -20.19 3.40
C GLN A 93 -26.73 -19.76 1.97
N TYR A 94 -25.79 -19.95 1.04
CA TYR A 94 -25.97 -19.62 -0.37
C TYR A 94 -26.33 -20.85 -1.24
N GLU A 95 -26.49 -22.04 -0.64
CA GLU A 95 -26.67 -23.30 -1.37
C GLU A 95 -27.95 -23.33 -2.21
N ASN A 96 -28.98 -22.59 -1.80
CA ASN A 96 -30.22 -22.45 -2.58
C ASN A 96 -29.99 -21.81 -3.97
N ILE A 97 -28.97 -20.96 -4.10
CA ILE A 97 -28.61 -20.26 -5.33
C ILE A 97 -27.43 -20.94 -6.02
N LEU A 98 -26.38 -21.28 -5.26
CA LEU A 98 -25.14 -21.86 -5.79
C LEU A 98 -25.25 -23.36 -6.07
N GLY A 99 -26.10 -24.09 -5.35
CA GLY A 99 -26.29 -25.53 -5.49
C GLY A 99 -26.79 -25.95 -6.88
N PRO A 100 -27.81 -25.28 -7.46
CA PRO A 100 -28.23 -25.52 -8.84
C PRO A 100 -27.11 -25.33 -9.88
N ILE A 101 -26.30 -24.28 -9.73
CA ILE A 101 -25.17 -23.98 -10.64
C ILE A 101 -24.10 -25.06 -10.49
N SER A 102 -23.70 -25.37 -9.24
CA SER A 102 -22.75 -26.44 -8.92
C SER A 102 -23.18 -27.80 -9.49
N LYS A 103 -24.48 -28.12 -9.46
CA LYS A 103 -25.01 -29.37 -10.05
C LYS A 103 -24.85 -29.40 -11.56
N ARG A 104 -25.10 -28.27 -12.25
CA ARG A 104 -24.87 -28.15 -13.70
C ARG A 104 -23.38 -28.29 -14.03
N MET A 105 -22.50 -27.68 -13.23
CA MET A 105 -21.04 -27.80 -13.39
C MET A 105 -20.58 -29.26 -13.27
N ARG A 106 -21.07 -29.99 -12.27
CA ARG A 106 -20.76 -31.43 -12.11
C ARG A 106 -21.27 -32.31 -13.26
N VAL A 107 -22.37 -31.93 -13.90
CA VAL A 107 -22.85 -32.65 -15.09
C VAL A 107 -21.87 -32.49 -16.24
N VAL A 108 -21.33 -31.29 -16.43
CA VAL A 108 -20.29 -31.00 -17.44
C VAL A 108 -19.00 -31.75 -17.11
N GLU A 109 -18.51 -31.68 -15.87
CA GLU A 109 -17.31 -32.43 -15.44
C GLU A 109 -17.45 -33.92 -15.77
N LYS A 110 -18.59 -34.53 -15.42
CA LYS A 110 -18.86 -35.95 -15.69
C LYS A 110 -19.00 -36.26 -17.18
N SER A 111 -19.60 -35.38 -17.98
CA SER A 111 -19.71 -35.61 -19.42
C SER A 111 -18.38 -35.55 -20.15
N HIS A 112 -17.40 -34.82 -19.61
CA HIS A 112 -16.02 -34.78 -20.12
C HIS A 112 -15.09 -35.77 -19.42
N GLY A 113 -15.63 -36.63 -18.54
CA GLY A 113 -14.92 -37.78 -17.97
C GLY A 113 -14.13 -37.52 -16.71
N LEU A 114 -14.31 -36.37 -16.03
CA LEU A 114 -13.64 -36.11 -14.76
C LEU A 114 -14.24 -36.95 -13.63
N SER A 115 -13.39 -37.46 -12.75
CA SER A 115 -13.81 -38.03 -11.47
C SER A 115 -14.21 -36.95 -10.46
N ASP A 116 -14.88 -37.33 -9.37
CA ASP A 116 -15.40 -36.39 -8.37
C ASP A 116 -14.30 -35.57 -7.64
N ASP A 117 -13.02 -35.95 -7.77
CA ASP A 117 -11.82 -35.31 -7.21
C ASP A 117 -10.92 -34.63 -8.25
N GLU A 118 -11.24 -34.76 -9.53
CA GLU A 118 -10.55 -34.08 -10.62
C GLU A 118 -11.20 -32.71 -10.89
N TYR A 119 -10.39 -31.74 -11.28
CA TYR A 119 -10.87 -30.42 -11.68
C TYR A 119 -10.01 -29.87 -12.82
N TRP A 120 -10.61 -28.97 -13.61
CA TRP A 120 -9.86 -28.20 -14.60
C TRP A 120 -9.29 -26.92 -13.98
N PRO A 121 -8.05 -26.54 -14.32
CA PRO A 121 -7.69 -25.13 -14.35
C PRO A 121 -8.67 -24.39 -15.27
N ILE A 122 -9.19 -23.23 -14.84
CA ILE A 122 -10.27 -22.53 -15.58
C ILE A 122 -9.92 -22.25 -17.04
N LEU A 123 -8.65 -22.03 -17.38
CA LEU A 123 -8.18 -21.79 -18.74
C LEU A 123 -8.36 -23.03 -19.65
N GLU A 124 -8.27 -24.22 -19.07
CA GLU A 124 -8.37 -25.52 -19.75
C GLU A 124 -9.79 -26.07 -19.75
N ALA A 125 -10.69 -25.48 -18.97
CA ALA A 125 -12.07 -25.92 -18.88
C ALA A 125 -12.84 -25.71 -20.21
N PRO A 126 -13.81 -26.59 -20.53
CA PRO A 126 -14.73 -26.39 -21.64
C PRO A 126 -15.51 -25.08 -21.53
N ASP A 127 -15.94 -24.50 -22.66
CA ASP A 127 -16.63 -23.21 -22.68
C ASP A 127 -17.94 -23.22 -21.87
N GLU A 128 -18.70 -24.31 -21.92
CA GLU A 128 -19.91 -24.50 -21.12
C GLU A 128 -19.64 -24.52 -19.60
N TYR A 129 -18.47 -25.00 -19.17
CA TYR A 129 -18.04 -24.92 -17.77
C TYR A 129 -17.63 -23.50 -17.41
N LYS A 130 -16.90 -22.80 -18.28
CA LYS A 130 -16.47 -21.41 -18.08
C LYS A 130 -17.69 -20.48 -17.92
N GLU A 131 -18.73 -20.69 -18.73
CA GLU A 131 -19.99 -19.96 -18.61
C GLU A 131 -20.67 -20.19 -17.26
N LEU A 132 -20.72 -21.45 -16.78
CA LEU A 132 -21.27 -21.78 -15.47
C LEU A 132 -20.42 -21.25 -14.31
N SER A 133 -19.10 -21.30 -14.43
CA SER A 133 -18.18 -20.71 -13.44
C SER A 133 -18.42 -19.21 -13.33
N LYS A 134 -18.58 -18.51 -14.45
CA LYS A 134 -18.93 -17.10 -14.45
C LYS A 134 -20.31 -16.84 -13.84
N GLU A 135 -21.30 -17.69 -14.10
CA GLU A 135 -22.62 -17.62 -13.46
C GLU A 135 -22.50 -17.78 -11.93
N TYR A 136 -21.65 -18.71 -11.48
CA TYR A 136 -21.35 -18.93 -10.06
C TYR A 136 -20.68 -17.71 -9.43
N ASP A 137 -19.64 -17.17 -10.06
CA ASP A 137 -18.88 -16.02 -9.57
C ASP A 137 -19.78 -14.78 -9.44
N LEU A 138 -20.62 -14.50 -10.44
CA LEU A 138 -21.59 -13.40 -10.39
C LEU A 138 -22.62 -13.57 -9.27
N ALA A 139 -23.08 -14.81 -9.03
CA ALA A 139 -23.99 -15.09 -7.92
C ALA A 139 -23.32 -14.88 -6.56
N MET A 140 -22.04 -15.25 -6.43
CA MET A 140 -21.25 -15.03 -5.22
C MET A 140 -20.99 -13.54 -4.99
N GLU A 141 -20.56 -12.81 -6.02
CA GLU A 141 -20.35 -11.37 -6.02
C GLU A 141 -21.63 -10.64 -5.58
N GLN A 142 -22.79 -11.03 -6.11
CA GLN A 142 -24.05 -10.44 -5.69
C GLN A 142 -24.33 -10.65 -4.19
N LYS A 143 -24.00 -11.82 -3.62
CA LYS A 143 -24.11 -12.06 -2.17
C LYS A 143 -23.12 -11.25 -1.35
N LEU A 144 -21.94 -10.97 -1.88
CA LEU A 144 -21.01 -10.06 -1.25
C LEU A 144 -21.55 -8.62 -1.23
N LEU A 145 -22.10 -8.13 -2.34
CA LEU A 145 -22.70 -6.79 -2.42
C LEU A 145 -23.95 -6.62 -1.54
N GLU A 146 -24.75 -7.67 -1.39
CA GLU A 146 -25.84 -7.74 -0.41
C GLU A 146 -25.30 -7.60 1.02
N ALA A 147 -24.23 -8.33 1.36
CA ALA A 147 -23.59 -8.24 2.68
C ALA A 147 -22.99 -6.84 2.94
N PHE A 148 -22.39 -6.19 1.95
CA PHE A 148 -21.97 -4.79 2.10
C PHE A 148 -23.13 -3.88 2.49
N SER A 149 -24.29 -4.03 1.83
CA SER A 149 -25.47 -3.21 2.13
C SER A 149 -26.01 -3.50 3.54
N GLU A 150 -26.10 -4.78 3.92
CA GLU A 150 -26.59 -5.22 5.23
C GLU A 150 -25.78 -4.65 6.40
N PHE A 151 -24.46 -4.52 6.22
CA PHE A 151 -23.53 -4.03 7.23
C PHE A 151 -23.27 -2.52 7.11
N GLY A 152 -24.10 -1.79 6.35
CA GLY A 152 -24.02 -0.34 6.21
C GLY A 152 -22.74 0.13 5.53
N ALA A 153 -22.31 -0.61 4.50
CA ALA A 153 -21.14 -0.35 3.69
C ALA A 153 -21.48 -0.12 2.22
N ASP A 154 -22.57 0.63 1.99
CA ASP A 154 -23.02 1.07 0.67
C ASP A 154 -21.96 1.93 -0.05
N ASP A 155 -21.18 2.73 0.68
CA ASP A 155 -20.06 3.50 0.12
C ASP A 155 -18.97 2.61 -0.50
N LEU A 156 -18.62 1.50 0.17
CA LEU A 156 -17.64 0.53 -0.34
C LEU A 156 -18.20 -0.30 -1.49
N LYS A 157 -19.48 -0.66 -1.41
CA LYS A 157 -20.21 -1.32 -2.49
C LYS A 157 -20.26 -0.44 -3.75
N ASP A 158 -20.62 0.83 -3.58
CA ASP A 158 -20.70 1.79 -4.68
C ASP A 158 -19.31 2.03 -5.29
N LEU A 159 -18.26 2.10 -4.46
CA LEU A 159 -16.88 2.19 -4.94
C LEU A 159 -16.50 0.94 -5.74
N TYR A 160 -16.79 -0.25 -5.22
CA TYR A 160 -16.52 -1.51 -5.91
C TYR A 160 -17.20 -1.59 -7.29
N LEU A 161 -18.45 -1.11 -7.41
CA LEU A 161 -19.21 -1.15 -8.66
C LEU A 161 -18.77 -0.09 -9.68
N ASN A 162 -18.40 1.11 -9.22
CA ASN A 162 -18.12 2.25 -10.10
C ASN A 162 -16.62 2.40 -10.42
N ASP A 163 -15.74 2.05 -9.48
CA ASP A 163 -14.28 2.12 -9.61
C ASP A 163 -13.60 0.98 -8.82
N PRO A 164 -13.63 -0.26 -9.38
CA PRO A 164 -13.03 -1.43 -8.73
C PRO A 164 -11.53 -1.25 -8.46
N ASP A 165 -10.81 -0.56 -9.34
CA ASP A 165 -9.37 -0.35 -9.18
C ASP A 165 -9.08 0.51 -7.94
N GLU A 166 -9.86 1.56 -7.73
CA GLU A 166 -9.74 2.39 -6.52
C GLU A 166 -10.18 1.65 -5.25
N PHE A 167 -11.24 0.84 -5.33
CA PHE A 167 -11.64 -0.04 -4.23
C PHE A 167 -10.47 -0.94 -3.79
N TYR A 168 -9.83 -1.64 -4.74
CA TYR A 168 -8.74 -2.56 -4.41
C TYR A 168 -7.49 -1.84 -3.90
N LYS A 169 -7.19 -0.63 -4.40
CA LYS A 169 -6.10 0.20 -3.85
C LYS A 169 -6.38 0.60 -2.40
N LEU A 170 -7.57 1.12 -2.13
CA LEU A 170 -7.99 1.54 -0.79
C LEU A 170 -7.93 0.36 0.20
N HIS A 171 -8.48 -0.78 -0.22
CA HIS A 171 -8.51 -2.01 0.57
C HIS A 171 -7.10 -2.55 0.86
N ASP A 172 -6.23 -2.65 -0.16
CA ASP A 172 -4.87 -3.19 0.01
C ASP A 172 -3.98 -2.27 0.86
N ALA A 173 -4.08 -0.96 0.68
CA ALA A 173 -3.36 0.01 1.51
C ALA A 173 -3.73 -0.14 3.00
N GLY A 174 -5.02 -0.31 3.32
CA GLY A 174 -5.46 -0.59 4.68
C GLY A 174 -4.99 -1.96 5.20
N ARG A 175 -5.03 -3.00 4.36
CA ARG A 175 -4.50 -4.33 4.70
C ARG A 175 -3.02 -4.27 5.08
N VAL A 176 -2.22 -3.55 4.29
CA VAL A 176 -0.80 -3.33 4.55
C VAL A 176 -0.60 -2.58 5.87
N ALA A 177 -1.36 -1.51 6.11
CA ALA A 177 -1.27 -0.74 7.35
C ALA A 177 -1.52 -1.60 8.60
N VAL A 178 -2.50 -2.51 8.54
CA VAL A 178 -2.90 -3.36 9.68
C VAL A 178 -2.01 -4.60 9.86
N PHE A 179 -1.67 -5.31 8.78
CA PHE A 179 -1.06 -6.64 8.87
C PHE A 179 0.43 -6.70 8.48
N GLN A 180 0.97 -5.71 7.77
CA GLN A 180 2.35 -5.78 7.28
C GLN A 180 3.36 -5.51 8.41
N LYS A 181 3.87 -6.59 9.01
CA LYS A 181 4.88 -6.54 10.08
C LYS A 181 6.32 -6.51 9.56
N ASP A 182 6.56 -7.05 8.38
CA ASP A 182 7.88 -7.03 7.76
C ASP A 182 8.24 -5.60 7.31
N GLU A 183 9.34 -5.07 7.84
CA GLU A 183 9.80 -3.71 7.59
C GLU A 183 10.15 -3.47 6.11
N GLN A 184 10.76 -4.45 5.43
CA GLN A 184 11.15 -4.30 4.02
C GLN A 184 9.92 -4.26 3.12
N ALA A 185 8.96 -5.14 3.36
CA ALA A 185 7.69 -5.11 2.63
C ALA A 185 6.90 -3.82 2.92
N LYS A 186 6.92 -3.32 4.16
CA LYS A 186 6.32 -2.02 4.51
C LYS A 186 6.99 -0.87 3.77
N LEU A 187 8.33 -0.85 3.68
CA LEU A 187 9.07 0.14 2.89
C LEU A 187 8.72 0.06 1.40
N LYS A 188 8.56 -1.14 0.83
CA LYS A 188 8.09 -1.30 -0.56
C LYS A 188 6.75 -0.62 -0.78
N SER A 189 5.78 -0.88 0.10
CA SER A 189 4.45 -0.26 0.02
C SER A 189 4.49 1.25 0.21
N ILE A 190 5.32 1.78 1.12
CA ILE A 190 5.50 3.23 1.32
C ILE A 190 6.08 3.91 0.06
N ALA A 191 7.07 3.28 -0.59
CA ALA A 191 7.65 3.84 -1.80
C ALA A 191 6.60 3.94 -2.93
N ILE A 192 5.82 2.88 -3.13
CA ILE A 192 4.73 2.84 -4.12
C ILE A 192 3.66 3.88 -3.77
N TYR A 193 3.28 3.99 -2.50
CA TYR A 193 2.30 4.98 -2.05
C TYR A 193 2.75 6.41 -2.38
N TYR A 194 4.00 6.77 -2.06
CA TYR A 194 4.53 8.10 -2.41
C TYR A 194 4.60 8.33 -3.93
N GLU A 195 4.89 7.30 -4.72
CA GLU A 195 4.90 7.41 -6.19
C GLU A 195 3.52 7.64 -6.77
N ASN A 196 2.51 6.93 -6.27
CA ASN A 196 1.12 7.11 -6.68
C ASN A 196 0.59 8.48 -6.25
N GLU A 197 0.86 8.90 -5.02
CA GLU A 197 0.48 10.22 -4.52
C GLU A 197 1.17 11.34 -5.31
N ALA A 198 2.41 11.13 -5.75
CA ALA A 198 3.09 12.06 -6.65
C ALA A 198 2.38 12.18 -8.00
N GLY A 199 1.86 11.07 -8.54
CA GLY A 199 1.06 11.05 -9.77
C GLY A 199 -0.26 11.83 -9.61
N ALA A 200 -1.01 11.58 -8.53
CA ALA A 200 -2.23 12.33 -8.23
C ALA A 200 -1.96 13.83 -8.06
N CYS A 201 -0.87 14.18 -7.37
CA CYS A 201 -0.43 15.57 -7.24
C CYS A 201 -0.05 16.19 -8.59
N GLU A 202 0.62 15.45 -9.48
CA GLU A 202 0.96 15.90 -10.84
C GLU A 202 -0.30 16.20 -11.66
N GLU A 203 -1.28 15.30 -11.66
CA GLU A 203 -2.55 15.46 -12.36
C GLU A 203 -3.34 16.68 -11.86
N ALA A 204 -3.27 16.97 -10.55
CA ALA A 204 -3.87 18.14 -9.93
C ALA A 204 -3.05 19.44 -10.12
N GLY A 205 -1.90 19.40 -10.80
CA GLY A 205 -1.00 20.56 -10.96
C GLY A 205 -0.24 20.98 -9.69
N SER A 206 -0.26 20.13 -8.65
CA SER A 206 0.42 20.33 -7.37
C SER A 206 1.88 19.86 -7.41
N PHE A 207 2.66 20.44 -8.32
CA PHE A 207 4.02 20.00 -8.65
C PHE A 207 5.02 20.02 -7.47
N LEU A 208 4.86 20.96 -6.52
CA LEU A 208 5.71 20.99 -5.33
C LEU A 208 5.45 19.76 -4.43
N ALA A 209 4.17 19.39 -4.23
CA ALA A 209 3.81 18.21 -3.45
C ALA A 209 4.30 16.95 -4.16
N ALA A 210 4.06 16.84 -5.47
CA ALA A 210 4.54 15.73 -6.28
C ALA A 210 6.07 15.55 -6.19
N ALA A 211 6.83 16.64 -6.30
CA ALA A 211 8.29 16.62 -6.17
C ALA A 211 8.77 16.11 -4.80
N VAL A 212 8.08 16.52 -3.72
CA VAL A 212 8.42 16.10 -2.36
C VAL A 212 8.11 14.63 -2.13
N MET A 213 6.99 14.14 -2.69
CA MET A 213 6.62 12.73 -2.64
C MET A 213 7.64 11.86 -3.39
N LEU A 214 8.05 12.23 -4.61
CA LEU A 214 9.12 11.51 -5.33
C LEU A 214 10.47 11.54 -4.58
N GLY A 215 10.80 12.65 -3.93
CA GLY A 215 11.97 12.76 -3.06
C GLY A 215 11.90 11.86 -1.82
N SER A 216 10.70 11.57 -1.31
CA SER A 216 10.47 10.66 -0.18
C SER A 216 10.44 9.20 -0.64
N ALA A 217 9.92 8.93 -1.84
CA ALA A 217 9.94 7.63 -2.49
C ALA A 217 11.38 7.15 -2.72
N ILE A 218 12.26 8.01 -3.26
CA ILE A 218 13.66 7.60 -3.50
C ILE A 218 14.42 7.32 -2.20
N GLU A 219 14.19 8.09 -1.14
CA GLU A 219 14.77 7.81 0.18
C GLU A 219 14.35 6.44 0.69
N THR A 220 13.06 6.12 0.56
CA THR A 220 12.50 4.81 0.91
C THR A 220 13.17 3.68 0.11
N ARG A 221 13.37 3.88 -1.19
CA ARG A 221 14.07 2.91 -2.06
C ARG A 221 15.53 2.70 -1.67
N LEU A 222 16.25 3.76 -1.28
CA LEU A 222 17.64 3.64 -0.80
C LEU A 222 17.74 2.83 0.49
N ILE A 223 16.84 3.09 1.46
CA ILE A 223 16.78 2.34 2.71
C ILE A 223 16.56 0.86 2.40
N LEU A 224 15.56 0.57 1.57
CA LEU A 224 15.21 -0.79 1.19
C LEU A 224 16.38 -1.51 0.50
N THR A 225 17.02 -0.86 -0.49
CA THR A 225 18.19 -1.41 -1.18
C THR A 225 19.31 -1.74 -0.18
N CYS A 226 19.53 -0.89 0.83
CA CYS A 226 20.53 -1.16 1.87
C CYS A 226 20.15 -2.36 2.76
N LEU A 227 18.88 -2.48 3.16
CA LEU A 227 18.38 -3.58 3.98
C LEU A 227 18.44 -4.93 3.24
N GLU A 228 18.12 -4.95 1.95
CA GLU A 228 18.17 -6.15 1.10
C GLU A 228 19.62 -6.62 0.84
N ASN A 229 20.63 -5.75 1.04
CA ASN A 229 22.02 -6.00 0.69
C ASN A 229 22.99 -5.86 1.88
N GLU A 230 22.57 -6.27 3.07
CA GLU A 230 23.27 -6.01 4.35
C GLU A 230 24.77 -6.37 4.31
N VAL A 231 25.14 -7.51 3.71
CA VAL A 231 26.55 -7.94 3.63
C VAL A 231 27.39 -6.99 2.78
N HIS A 232 26.85 -6.52 1.66
CA HIS A 232 27.53 -5.56 0.80
C HIS A 232 27.64 -4.20 1.50
N VAL A 233 26.55 -3.75 2.12
CA VAL A 233 26.52 -2.52 2.92
C VAL A 233 27.59 -2.53 4.01
N ARG A 234 27.72 -3.61 4.78
CA ARG A 234 28.75 -3.71 5.84
C ARG A 234 30.16 -3.49 5.29
N LYS A 235 30.50 -4.07 4.13
CA LYS A 235 31.79 -3.85 3.45
C LYS A 235 31.95 -2.41 2.98
N THR A 236 30.91 -1.82 2.39
CA THR A 236 30.92 -0.44 1.94
C THR A 236 31.11 0.54 3.09
N LEU A 237 30.50 0.28 4.26
CA LEU A 237 30.69 1.08 5.47
C LEU A 237 32.15 1.05 5.95
N GLU A 238 32.81 -0.11 5.88
CA GLU A 238 34.23 -0.26 6.23
C GLU A 238 35.13 0.53 5.27
N ILE A 239 34.89 0.42 3.96
CA ILE A 239 35.63 1.18 2.92
C ILE A 239 35.47 2.68 3.13
N LEU A 240 34.27 3.14 3.48
CA LEU A 240 33.98 4.55 3.73
C LEU A 240 34.44 5.04 5.11
N GLY A 241 34.94 4.17 5.99
CA GLY A 241 35.31 4.50 7.36
C GLY A 241 34.13 4.96 8.23
N LEU A 242 32.90 4.57 7.88
CA LEU A 242 31.68 4.97 8.58
C LEU A 242 31.43 4.05 9.78
N THR A 243 31.82 4.51 10.97
CA THR A 243 31.67 3.76 12.22
C THR A 243 30.34 4.03 12.92
N ASN A 244 29.95 3.19 13.89
CA ASN A 244 28.73 3.41 14.70
C ASN A 244 28.73 4.77 15.42
N ARG A 245 29.91 5.30 15.77
CA ARG A 245 30.04 6.64 16.36
C ARG A 245 29.55 7.73 15.41
N LEU A 246 29.70 7.54 14.10
CA LEU A 246 29.27 8.48 13.06
C LEU A 246 27.81 8.23 12.63
N LEU A 247 27.34 6.98 12.66
CA LEU A 247 26.03 6.58 12.11
C LEU A 247 24.91 6.39 13.14
N LYS A 248 25.21 6.52 14.45
CA LYS A 248 24.38 6.07 15.58
C LYS A 248 24.14 4.56 15.62
N SER A 249 23.80 3.92 14.50
CA SER A 249 23.66 2.47 14.35
C SER A 249 23.99 1.99 12.93
N LYS A 250 24.19 0.68 12.74
CA LYS A 250 24.32 0.09 11.39
C LYS A 250 22.97 -0.15 10.70
N ASN A 251 21.85 0.21 11.35
CA ASN A 251 20.52 0.07 10.76
C ASN A 251 20.25 1.23 9.78
N PRO A 252 20.04 0.96 8.47
CA PRO A 252 19.73 1.98 7.47
C PRO A 252 18.52 2.86 7.80
N LEU A 253 17.56 2.37 8.58
CA LEU A 253 16.40 3.15 9.04
C LEU A 253 16.78 4.36 9.91
N THR A 254 17.98 4.37 10.47
CA THR A 254 18.46 5.46 11.33
C THR A 254 19.33 6.47 10.62
N TRP A 255 19.62 6.24 9.33
CA TRP A 255 20.55 7.04 8.56
C TRP A 255 19.89 8.27 7.96
N THR A 256 20.68 9.30 7.74
CA THR A 256 20.23 10.48 6.98
C THR A 256 20.20 10.17 5.49
N LEU A 257 19.40 10.90 4.71
CA LEU A 257 19.40 10.80 3.25
C LEU A 257 20.80 11.02 2.65
N ASP A 258 21.61 11.94 3.19
CA ASP A 258 23.00 12.14 2.77
C ASP A 258 23.86 10.89 2.96
N THR A 259 23.69 10.22 4.11
CA THR A 259 24.38 8.96 4.40
C THR A 259 23.96 7.87 3.42
N LEU A 260 22.65 7.73 3.17
CA LEU A 260 22.11 6.74 2.25
C LEU A 260 22.66 6.94 0.83
N ILE A 261 22.62 8.17 0.31
CA ILE A 261 23.21 8.51 -1.00
C ILE A 261 24.69 8.14 -1.04
N LYS A 262 25.46 8.52 -0.01
CA LYS A 262 26.91 8.23 0.06
C LYS A 262 27.20 6.74 0.04
N VAL A 263 26.47 5.94 0.82
CA VAL A 263 26.65 4.49 0.90
C VAL A 263 26.23 3.82 -0.42
N CYS A 264 25.07 4.16 -0.97
CA CYS A 264 24.58 3.57 -2.22
C CYS A 264 25.47 3.96 -3.42
N SER A 265 26.03 5.17 -3.43
CA SER A 265 26.95 5.64 -4.46
C SER A 265 28.27 4.86 -4.40
N ALA A 266 28.84 4.70 -3.20
CA ALA A 266 30.05 3.89 -3.00
C ALA A 266 29.84 2.39 -3.26
N ALA A 267 28.61 1.89 -3.09
CA ALA A 267 28.22 0.53 -3.47
C ALA A 267 27.99 0.35 -4.98
N GLY A 268 28.05 1.43 -5.77
CA GLY A 268 27.83 1.39 -7.22
C GLY A 268 26.36 1.28 -7.64
N TRP A 269 25.41 1.56 -6.74
CA TRP A 269 23.97 1.50 -7.01
C TRP A 269 23.38 2.81 -7.56
N ILE A 270 24.20 3.86 -7.63
CA ILE A 270 23.85 5.14 -8.23
C ILE A 270 24.84 5.38 -9.39
N PRO A 271 24.61 4.75 -10.56
CA PRO A 271 25.54 4.84 -11.68
C PRO A 271 25.41 6.19 -12.41
N ASN A 272 26.40 6.48 -13.26
CA ASN A 272 26.24 7.48 -14.31
C ASN A 272 25.53 6.83 -15.52
N TYR A 273 24.74 7.61 -16.23
CA TYR A 273 24.02 7.18 -17.43
C TYR A 273 24.69 7.75 -18.67
N ASP A 274 25.14 6.88 -19.58
CA ASP A 274 25.84 7.27 -20.79
C ASP A 274 24.96 7.04 -22.02
N THR A 275 24.92 8.03 -22.91
CA THR A 275 24.19 8.03 -24.19
C THR A 275 25.13 8.07 -25.40
N GLY A 276 26.44 7.99 -25.19
CA GLY A 276 27.50 8.16 -26.19
C GLY A 276 27.93 9.62 -26.35
N GLU A 277 26.97 10.55 -26.42
CA GLU A 277 27.25 12.00 -26.52
C GLU A 277 27.25 12.70 -25.15
N TYR A 278 26.45 12.21 -24.21
CA TYR A 278 26.29 12.79 -22.89
C TYR A 278 26.41 11.75 -21.78
N THR A 279 27.09 12.14 -20.71
CA THR A 279 27.12 11.40 -19.44
C THR A 279 26.34 12.17 -18.38
N PHE A 280 25.24 11.58 -17.90
CA PHE A 280 24.42 12.15 -16.85
C PHE A 280 24.82 11.55 -15.49
N SER A 281 25.12 12.41 -14.52
CA SER A 281 25.56 11.96 -13.21
C SER A 281 24.40 11.50 -12.33
N GLY A 282 24.37 10.22 -11.95
CA GLY A 282 23.39 9.71 -10.98
C GLY A 282 23.55 10.38 -9.61
N GLN A 283 24.78 10.73 -9.22
CA GLN A 283 25.03 11.49 -8.00
C GLN A 283 24.36 12.86 -8.05
N ALA A 284 24.47 13.58 -9.17
CA ALA A 284 23.80 14.86 -9.34
C ALA A 284 22.27 14.73 -9.33
N MET A 285 21.73 13.66 -9.92
CA MET A 285 20.29 13.36 -9.86
C MET A 285 19.82 13.09 -8.42
N MET A 286 20.58 12.33 -7.63
CA MET A 286 20.24 12.08 -6.22
C MET A 286 20.27 13.35 -5.38
N GLU A 287 21.29 14.20 -5.59
CA GLU A 287 21.36 15.51 -4.96
C GLU A 287 20.18 16.40 -5.35
N PHE A 288 19.74 16.34 -6.62
CA PHE A 288 18.58 17.05 -7.11
C PHE A 288 17.25 16.56 -6.48
N LEU A 289 17.04 15.25 -6.37
CA LEU A 289 15.88 14.68 -5.68
C LEU A 289 15.86 15.02 -4.18
N LYS A 290 17.03 14.95 -3.52
CA LYS A 290 17.19 15.39 -2.13
C LYS A 290 16.83 16.87 -1.97
N ALA A 291 17.34 17.72 -2.85
CA ALA A 291 17.03 19.15 -2.83
C ALA A 291 15.52 19.40 -3.02
N SER A 292 14.88 18.61 -3.89
CA SER A 292 13.44 18.67 -4.17
C SER A 292 12.60 18.28 -2.95
N ARG A 293 12.92 17.16 -2.28
CA ARG A 293 12.31 16.79 -0.98
C ARG A 293 12.43 17.93 0.04
N ASN A 294 13.61 18.53 0.12
CA ASN A 294 13.92 19.57 1.11
C ASN A 294 13.27 20.94 0.80
N GLN A 295 12.58 21.10 -0.34
CA GLN A 295 11.85 22.32 -0.66
C GLN A 295 10.73 22.62 0.33
N VAL A 296 10.21 21.63 1.09
CA VAL A 296 9.24 21.89 2.16
C VAL A 296 9.80 22.75 3.29
N HIS A 297 11.12 22.82 3.45
CA HIS A 297 11.74 23.54 4.55
C HIS A 297 11.94 25.03 4.21
N PRO A 298 11.30 25.98 4.94
CA PRO A 298 11.38 27.41 4.62
C PRO A 298 12.81 27.96 4.60
N LYS A 299 13.67 27.47 5.50
CA LYS A 299 15.09 27.85 5.57
C LYS A 299 15.85 27.51 4.28
N ILE A 300 15.47 26.41 3.61
CA ILE A 300 16.09 26.00 2.34
C ILE A 300 15.58 26.90 1.21
N LYS A 301 14.26 27.14 1.14
CA LYS A 301 13.64 28.03 0.15
C LYS A 301 14.14 29.48 0.22
N VAL A 302 14.44 30.01 1.41
CA VAL A 302 14.99 31.37 1.55
C VAL A 302 16.44 31.45 1.05
N LYS A 303 17.21 30.36 1.15
CA LYS A 303 18.60 30.32 0.72
C LYS A 303 18.75 30.03 -0.78
N ASN A 304 17.85 29.24 -1.34
CA ASN A 304 17.86 28.86 -2.75
C ASN A 304 16.95 29.82 -3.55
N LYS A 305 17.30 30.12 -4.81
CA LYS A 305 16.44 30.96 -5.66
C LYS A 305 15.20 30.15 -6.08
N GLY A 306 14.01 30.75 -5.95
CA GLY A 306 12.75 30.19 -6.47
C GLY A 306 11.78 29.71 -5.38
N LEU A 307 10.60 30.34 -5.32
CA LEU A 307 9.53 29.94 -4.39
C LEU A 307 8.71 28.77 -4.91
N VAL A 308 8.68 28.56 -6.23
CA VAL A 308 7.72 27.69 -6.92
C VAL A 308 8.44 26.60 -7.72
N VAL A 309 7.84 25.42 -7.79
CA VAL A 309 8.20 24.34 -8.72
C VAL A 309 7.10 24.31 -9.78
N GLY A 310 7.47 24.58 -11.03
CA GLY A 310 6.54 24.48 -12.18
C GLY A 310 6.60 23.10 -12.83
N GLU A 311 5.76 22.91 -13.84
CA GLU A 311 5.62 21.64 -14.58
C GLU A 311 6.95 21.15 -15.16
N GLU A 312 7.71 22.01 -15.85
CA GLU A 312 8.97 21.63 -16.47
C GLU A 312 10.02 21.22 -15.43
N GLN A 313 10.13 21.94 -14.30
CA GLN A 313 11.03 21.55 -13.22
C GLN A 313 10.60 20.22 -12.58
N PHE A 314 9.30 19.96 -12.52
CA PHE A 314 8.80 18.69 -12.03
C PHE A 314 9.08 17.53 -13.00
N LYS A 315 8.99 17.75 -14.32
CA LYS A 315 9.39 16.74 -15.33
C LYS A 315 10.84 16.29 -15.12
N ASP A 316 11.76 17.22 -14.86
CA ASP A 316 13.16 16.89 -14.55
C ASP A 316 13.27 15.97 -13.31
N ILE A 317 12.49 16.27 -12.25
CA ILE A 317 12.47 15.49 -11.00
C ILE A 317 11.90 14.10 -11.26
N LYS A 318 10.79 14.02 -12.02
CA LYS A 318 10.13 12.77 -12.40
C LYS A 318 11.06 11.87 -13.20
N PHE A 319 11.76 12.40 -14.21
CA PHE A 319 12.70 11.61 -15.01
C PHE A 319 13.96 11.21 -14.22
N ALA A 320 14.49 12.09 -13.35
CA ALA A 320 15.58 11.74 -12.45
C ALA A 320 15.18 10.58 -11.52
N HIS A 321 13.99 10.66 -10.93
CA HIS A 321 13.43 9.59 -10.10
C HIS A 321 13.28 8.29 -10.88
N GLN A 322 12.69 8.32 -12.08
CA GLN A 322 12.51 7.12 -12.92
C GLN A 322 13.83 6.43 -13.25
N LEU A 323 14.84 7.18 -13.68
CA LEU A 323 16.17 6.63 -13.98
C LEU A 323 16.79 5.97 -12.75
N LEU A 324 16.85 6.67 -11.62
CA LEU A 324 17.46 6.14 -10.39
C LEU A 324 16.68 4.95 -9.82
N SER A 325 15.35 5.00 -9.86
CA SER A 325 14.51 3.89 -9.42
C SER A 325 14.64 2.65 -10.31
N SER A 326 15.06 2.79 -11.56
CA SER A 326 15.36 1.63 -12.44
C SER A 326 16.59 0.82 -11.98
N THR A 327 17.48 1.45 -11.20
CA THR A 327 18.69 0.81 -10.68
C THR A 327 18.60 0.44 -9.20
N LEU A 328 17.62 0.96 -8.47
CA LEU A 328 17.37 0.68 -7.06
C LEU A 328 16.32 -0.43 -6.89
N ASN A 329 16.52 -1.32 -5.90
CA ASN A 329 15.71 -2.53 -5.60
C ASN A 329 15.75 -3.65 -6.66
N TRP A 330 16.87 -4.37 -6.65
CA TRP A 330 17.13 -5.63 -7.35
C TRP A 330 16.12 -6.73 -6.96
N PRO A 331 15.57 -7.52 -7.93
CA PRO A 331 16.35 -8.65 -8.43
C PRO A 331 16.34 -8.79 -9.95
N ASN A 332 16.81 -7.79 -10.70
CA ASN A 332 16.82 -7.84 -12.16
C ASN A 332 18.23 -7.80 -12.77
N LYS A 333 19.03 -8.83 -12.49
CA LYS A 333 19.84 -9.64 -13.44
C LYS A 333 20.20 -10.98 -12.75
N PRO A 334 20.46 -12.05 -13.51
CA PRO A 334 20.97 -13.31 -12.98
C PRO A 334 22.21 -13.06 -12.13
N ARG A 335 22.40 -13.92 -11.11
CA ARG A 335 23.66 -14.01 -10.38
C ARG A 335 24.81 -13.91 -11.39
N GLN A 336 25.78 -13.06 -11.10
CA GLN A 336 27.03 -12.90 -11.81
C GLN A 336 27.91 -14.16 -11.64
N LYS A 337 27.39 -15.30 -12.12
CA LYS A 337 28.02 -16.61 -12.27
C LYS A 337 27.81 -17.19 -13.67
N ASP A 338 26.93 -16.60 -14.49
CA ASP A 338 26.66 -17.09 -15.85
C ASP A 338 27.24 -16.19 -16.97
N ALA A 339 27.70 -14.97 -16.66
CA ALA A 339 28.43 -14.14 -17.63
C ALA A 339 29.85 -14.66 -17.93
N ASP A 340 30.47 -15.36 -16.96
CA ASP A 340 31.79 -15.96 -17.14
C ASP A 340 31.74 -17.34 -17.85
N LYS A 341 30.55 -17.88 -18.12
CA LYS A 341 30.36 -19.09 -18.92
C LYS A 341 29.96 -18.81 -20.38
N ALA A 342 29.41 -17.65 -20.68
CA ALA A 342 29.07 -17.26 -22.06
C ALA A 342 30.27 -16.65 -22.83
N GLY A 343 31.37 -16.30 -22.14
CA GLY A 343 32.62 -15.81 -22.76
C GLY A 343 33.69 -16.87 -22.98
N ALA A 344 33.42 -18.14 -22.68
CA ALA A 344 34.33 -19.27 -22.87
C ALA A 344 33.87 -20.22 -24.00
N SER A 345 33.04 -19.72 -24.91
CA SER A 345 32.56 -20.46 -26.08
C SER A 345 32.38 -19.50 -27.27
N ALA A 346 33.48 -18.92 -27.72
CA ALA A 346 33.69 -18.45 -29.09
C ALA A 346 35.20 -18.38 -29.37
#